data_AF-A0A934F0A6-F1
#
_entry.id   AF-A0A934F0A6-F1
#
_cell.length_a   1.000
_cell.length_b   1.000
_cell.length_c   1.000
_cell.angle_alpha   90.00
_cell.angle_beta   90.00
_cell.angle_gamma   90.00
#
_symmetry.space_group_name_H-M   'P 1'
#
loop_
_entity.id
_entity.type
_entity.pdbx_description
1 polymer ?
#
loop_
_entity_poly.entity_id
_entity_poly.type
_entity_poly.pdbx_seq_one_letter_code
_entity_poly.pdbx_strand_id
1 'polypeptide(L)'
;MAVVVALGVSVIVAAEQAPAAPPGKKLYEAKCIRCHKDLDPTIYEDMTWKRWLWKMKDKARLDNEEYGDLSDYLKGVREAAKSRKAR
;
A
#
# COMPACT_ATOMS: atom_id res chain seq x y z
N MET A 1 -1.88 3.12 -57.04
CA MET A 1 -2.44 2.27 -55.98
C MET A 1 -1.56 2.44 -54.76
N ALA A 2 -2.00 3.18 -53.74
CA ALA A 2 -1.23 3.45 -52.52
C ALA A 2 -1.75 2.54 -51.40
N VAL A 3 -0.90 1.67 -50.87
CA VAL A 3 -1.23 0.82 -49.72
C VAL A 3 -0.56 1.46 -48.50
N VAL A 4 -1.39 2.04 -47.64
CA VAL A 4 -0.99 2.57 -46.33
C VAL A 4 -0.87 1.40 -45.35
N VAL A 5 0.35 1.10 -44.90
CA VAL A 5 0.59 0.13 -43.84
C VAL A 5 0.50 0.87 -42.50
N ALA A 6 -0.60 0.64 -41.79
CA ALA A 6 -0.85 1.22 -40.48
C ALA A 6 0.09 0.61 -39.42
N LEU A 7 0.80 1.50 -38.72
CA LEU A 7 1.61 1.22 -37.53
C LEU A 7 0.69 0.89 -36.35
N GLY A 8 0.77 -0.34 -35.84
CA GLY A 8 0.11 -0.75 -34.60
C GLY A 8 1.03 -0.51 -33.40
N VAL A 9 0.82 0.59 -32.67
CA VAL A 9 1.41 0.80 -31.34
C VAL A 9 0.53 0.10 -30.31
N SER A 10 0.98 -1.03 -29.79
CA SER A 10 0.36 -1.68 -28.64
C SER A 10 0.69 -0.89 -27.38
N VAL A 11 -0.24 -0.02 -26.97
CA VAL A 11 -0.23 0.56 -25.63
C VAL A 11 -0.62 -0.56 -24.66
N ILE A 12 0.38 -1.14 -24.01
CA ILE A 12 0.17 -1.86 -22.75
C ILE A 12 -0.35 -0.84 -21.75
N VAL A 13 -1.68 -0.79 -21.58
CA VAL A 13 -2.30 -0.22 -20.39
C VAL A 13 -1.79 -1.06 -19.23
N ALA A 14 -0.79 -0.53 -18.53
CA ALA A 14 -0.54 -0.88 -17.15
C ALA A 14 -1.88 -0.69 -16.45
N ALA A 15 -2.41 -1.78 -15.90
CA ALA A 15 -3.67 -1.83 -15.21
C ALA A 15 -3.70 -0.76 -14.12
N GLU A 16 -4.28 0.40 -14.45
CA GLU A 16 -4.69 1.39 -13.48
C GLU A 16 -5.97 0.84 -12.83
N GLN A 17 -5.78 -0.19 -12.01
CA GLN A 17 -6.83 -0.71 -11.16
C GLN A 17 -7.02 0.33 -10.06
N ALA A 18 -7.96 1.26 -10.26
CA ALA A 18 -8.41 2.16 -9.21
C ALA A 18 -8.77 1.31 -7.99
N PRO A 19 -8.15 1.54 -6.82
CA PRO A 19 -8.07 0.51 -5.81
C PRO A 19 -9.42 0.40 -5.11
N ALA A 20 -10.06 -0.77 -5.21
CA ALA A 20 -10.85 -1.25 -4.10
C ALA A 20 -10.00 -1.04 -2.84
N ALA A 21 -10.50 -0.31 -1.84
CA ALA A 21 -9.72 0.10 -0.67
C ALA A 21 -8.73 -1.03 -0.29
N PRO A 22 -7.41 -0.78 -0.40
CA PRO A 22 -6.46 -1.87 -0.54
C PRO A 22 -6.62 -2.80 0.66
N PRO A 23 -6.50 -4.12 0.48
CA PRO A 23 -6.62 -5.09 1.57
C PRO A 23 -5.90 -4.64 2.85
N GLY A 24 -4.77 -3.94 2.71
CA GLY A 24 -4.04 -3.30 3.79
C GLY A 24 -4.81 -2.34 4.71
N LYS A 25 -5.79 -1.54 4.24
CA LYS A 25 -6.58 -0.66 5.13
C LYS A 25 -7.47 -1.49 6.07
N LYS A 26 -8.17 -2.48 5.52
CA LYS A 26 -9.01 -3.37 6.31
C LYS A 26 -8.18 -4.20 7.29
N LEU A 27 -7.01 -4.69 6.85
CA LEU A 27 -6.06 -5.40 7.70
C LEU A 27 -5.56 -4.51 8.84
N TYR A 28 -5.23 -3.26 8.54
CA TYR A 28 -4.81 -2.30 9.55
C TYR A 28 -5.88 -2.10 10.64
N GLU A 29 -7.13 -1.90 10.22
CA GLU A 29 -8.26 -1.73 11.14
C GLU A 29 -8.57 -3.00 11.95
N ALA A 30 -8.45 -4.18 11.33
CA ALA A 30 -8.76 -5.46 11.97
C ALA A 30 -7.65 -6.00 12.90
N LYS A 31 -6.38 -5.75 12.55
CA LYS A 31 -5.22 -6.41 13.17
C LYS A 31 -4.41 -5.46 14.05
N CYS A 32 -4.21 -4.21 13.63
CA CYS A 32 -3.31 -3.28 14.32
C CYS A 32 -4.00 -2.53 15.46
N ILE A 33 -5.10 -1.84 15.17
CA ILE A 33 -5.81 -1.01 16.16
C ILE A 33 -6.56 -1.82 17.21
N ARG A 34 -6.74 -3.13 16.99
CA ARG A 34 -7.36 -4.03 17.96
C ARG A 34 -6.59 -4.09 19.29
N CYS A 35 -5.26 -3.97 19.25
CA CYS A 35 -4.40 -3.96 20.43
C CYS A 35 -3.61 -2.65 20.60
N HIS A 36 -3.46 -1.85 19.54
CA HIS A 36 -2.73 -0.59 19.55
C HIS A 36 -3.66 0.56 19.13
N LYS A 37 -4.51 0.98 20.06
CA LYS A 37 -5.47 2.06 19.83
C LYS A 37 -4.75 3.34 19.40
N ASP A 38 -5.39 4.08 18.49
CA ASP A 38 -4.95 5.41 18.05
C ASP A 38 -3.54 5.45 17.46
N LEU A 39 -3.04 4.31 16.97
CA LEU A 39 -1.81 4.28 16.21
C LEU A 39 -2.04 5.10 14.94
N ASP A 40 -1.22 6.11 14.69
CA ASP A 40 -1.29 6.90 13.45
C ASP A 40 -0.14 6.48 12.52
N PRO A 41 -0.43 5.97 11.31
CA PRO A 41 0.59 5.60 10.32
C PRO A 41 1.57 6.72 9.98
N THR A 42 1.15 7.97 10.11
CA THR A 42 1.88 9.16 9.65
C THR A 42 2.91 9.71 10.64
N ILE A 43 2.86 9.28 11.90
CA ILE A 43 3.73 9.80 12.97
C ILE A 43 5.12 9.16 12.94
N TYR A 44 5.24 7.94 12.40
CA TYR A 44 6.49 7.18 12.40
C TYR A 44 7.04 6.98 10.99
N GLU A 45 8.36 6.97 10.87
CA GLU A 45 9.06 6.71 9.61
C GLU A 45 8.99 5.24 9.16
N ASP A 46 9.27 5.00 7.87
CA ASP A 46 9.13 3.69 7.23
C ASP A 46 9.93 2.58 7.93
N MET A 47 11.17 2.85 8.33
CA MET A 47 12.01 1.88 9.03
C MET A 47 11.48 1.52 10.42
N THR A 48 10.87 2.47 11.12
CA THR A 48 10.22 2.24 12.42
C THR A 48 9.01 1.33 12.24
N TRP A 49 8.19 1.60 11.23
CA TRP A 49 7.04 0.76 10.89
C TRP A 49 7.44 -0.66 10.49
N LYS A 50 8.44 -0.82 9.62
CA LYS A 50 8.98 -2.14 9.24
C LYS A 50 9.43 -2.95 10.45
N ARG A 51 10.13 -2.31 11.38
CA ARG A 51 10.56 -2.97 12.63
C ARG A 51 9.37 -3.42 13.47
N TRP A 52 8.32 -2.61 13.57
CA TRP A 52 7.12 -2.97 14.35
C TRP A 52 6.29 -4.05 13.68
N LEU A 53 6.06 -3.96 12.37
CA LEU A 53 5.43 -5.00 11.58
C LEU A 53 6.13 -6.34 11.76
N TRP A 54 7.47 -6.37 11.66
CA TRP A 54 8.25 -7.57 11.89
C TRP A 54 8.01 -8.16 13.29
N LYS A 55 8.03 -7.31 14.33
CA LYS A 55 7.79 -7.74 15.72
C LYS A 55 6.35 -8.19 15.99
N MET A 56 5.39 -7.69 15.22
CA MET A 56 3.97 -7.95 15.40
C MET A 56 3.43 -9.01 14.45
N LYS A 57 4.15 -9.38 13.39
CA LYS A 57 3.70 -10.35 12.38
C LYS A 57 3.14 -11.62 13.03
N ASP A 58 3.91 -12.25 13.89
CA ASP A 58 3.50 -13.50 14.54
C ASP A 58 2.38 -13.27 15.57
N LYS A 59 2.44 -12.16 16.32
CA LYS A 59 1.46 -11.82 17.37
C LYS A 59 0.09 -11.45 16.81
N ALA A 60 0.08 -10.76 15.67
CA ALA A 60 -1.12 -10.38 14.93
C ALA A 60 -1.58 -11.50 13.98
N ARG A 61 -0.82 -12.61 13.90
CA ARG A 61 -1.08 -13.75 13.01
C ARG A 61 -1.24 -13.27 11.56
N LEU A 62 -0.26 -12.47 11.10
CA LEU A 62 -0.17 -12.01 9.72
C LEU A 62 0.56 -13.06 8.90
N ASP A 63 -0.10 -13.59 7.88
CA ASP A 63 0.59 -14.38 6.87
C ASP A 63 1.52 -13.50 6.00
N ASN A 64 2.15 -14.06 4.97
CA ASN A 64 3.08 -13.32 4.12
C ASN A 64 2.38 -12.33 3.19
N GLU A 65 1.17 -12.64 2.75
CA GLU A 65 0.38 -11.80 1.86
C GLU A 65 -0.22 -10.62 2.65
N GLU A 66 -0.85 -10.90 3.80
CA GLU A 66 -1.35 -9.89 4.72
C GLU A 66 -0.23 -8.94 5.18
N TYR A 67 0.98 -9.46 5.42
CA TYR A 67 2.14 -8.64 5.77
C TYR A 67 2.55 -7.70 4.63
N GLY A 68 2.56 -8.20 3.38
CA GLY A 68 2.89 -7.40 2.20
C GLY A 68 1.87 -6.27 2.01
N ASP A 69 0.59 -6.63 1.94
CA ASP A 69 -0.52 -5.70 1.73
C ASP A 69 -0.56 -4.60 2.80
N LEU A 70 -0.33 -4.98 4.07
CA LEU A 70 -0.29 -4.04 5.18
C LEU A 70 0.93 -3.12 5.11
N SER A 71 2.09 -3.65 4.73
CA SER A 71 3.33 -2.87 4.57
C SER A 71 3.18 -1.81 3.48
N ASP A 72 2.61 -2.19 2.34
CA ASP A 72 2.40 -1.30 1.19
C ASP A 72 1.36 -0.22 1.51
N TYR A 73 0.25 -0.60 2.17
CA TYR A 73 -0.75 0.37 2.62
C TYR A 73 -0.15 1.41 3.57
N LEU A 74 0.58 0.97 4.60
CA LEU A 74 1.18 1.86 5.59
C LEU A 74 2.20 2.82 4.93
N LYS A 75 2.99 2.33 3.97
CA LYS A 75 3.90 3.16 3.18
C LYS A 75 3.12 4.19 2.36
N GLY A 76 2.10 3.76 1.61
CA GLY A 76 1.28 4.65 0.79
C GLY A 76 0.61 5.77 1.59
N VAL A 77 0.07 5.47 2.77
CA VAL A 77 -0.54 6.49 3.66
C VAL A 77 0.48 7.53 4.08
N ARG A 78 1.71 7.12 4.45
CA ARG A 78 2.78 8.04 4.85
C ARG A 78 3.23 8.92 3.71
N GLU A 79 3.49 8.34 2.55
CA GLU A 79 3.93 9.11 1.38
C GLU A 79 2.85 10.12 0.95
N ALA A 80 1.58 9.72 0.93
CA ALA A 80 0.47 10.64 0.66
C ALA A 80 0.34 11.75 1.72
N ALA A 81 0.63 11.49 2.99
CA ALA A 81 0.67 12.51 4.03
C ALA A 81 1.84 13.49 3.85
N LYS A 82 3.03 12.97 3.52
CA LYS A 82 4.23 13.77 3.21
C LYS A 82 3.98 14.70 2.02
N SER A 83 3.42 14.18 0.92
CA SER A 83 3.10 14.96 -0.28
C SER A 83 2.08 16.07 0.01
N ARG A 84 1.10 15.82 0.88
CA ARG A 84 0.12 16.85 1.28
C ARG A 84 0.72 17.95 2.15
N LYS A 85 1.67 17.61 3.02
CA LYS A 85 2.35 18.59 3.89
C LYS A 85 3.36 19.45 3.14
N ALA A 86 3.89 18.96 2.02
CA ALA A 86 4.83 19.67 1.16
C ALA A 86 4.16 20.69 0.21
N ARG A 87 2.82 20.69 0.12
CA ARG A 87 2.02 21.60 -0.69
C ARG A 87 1.47 22.74 0.16
#